data_AF-A0A7V8YZ69-F1
#
_entry.id   AF-A0A7V8YZ69-F1
#
_cell.length_a   1.000
_cell.length_b   1.000
_cell.length_c   1.000
_cell.angle_alpha   90.00
_cell.angle_beta   90.00
_cell.angle_gamma   90.00
#
_symmetry.space_group_name_H-M   'P 1'
#
loop_
_entity.id
_entity.type
_entity.pdbx_description
1 polymer ?
#
loop_
_entity_poly.entity_id
_entity_poly.type
_entity_poly.pdbx_seq_one_letter_code
_entity_poly.pdbx_strand_id
1 'polypeptide(L)' 'MREPLVAGILSLLIPGVGQIYNGRILVGIIWLVLTGISWIGTAGLLGWVVHLISGWCAYSYAKDNPIRS' A
#
# COMPACT_ATOMS: atom_id res chain seq x y z
N MET A 1 -10.87 -14.87 3.59
CA MET A 1 -9.72 -14.58 2.72
C MET A 1 -9.55 -13.07 2.61
N ARG A 2 -8.32 -12.56 2.53
CA ARG A 2 -8.10 -11.12 2.27
C ARG A 2 -8.33 -10.87 0.79
N GLU A 3 -9.22 -9.94 0.46
CA GLU A 3 -9.57 -9.66 -0.92
C GLU A 3 -8.49 -8.81 -1.60
N PRO A 4 -7.86 -9.26 -2.70
CA PRO A 4 -6.77 -8.54 -3.34
C PRO A 4 -7.15 -7.13 -3.79
N LEU A 5 -8.36 -6.96 -4.32
CA LEU A 5 -8.87 -5.66 -4.73
C LEU A 5 -9.02 -4.71 -3.55
N VAL A 6 -9.52 -5.21 -2.41
CA VAL A 6 -9.65 -4.41 -1.18
C VAL A 6 -8.27 -3.99 -0.69
N ALA A 7 -7.30 -4.91 -0.65
CA ALA A 7 -5.91 -4.58 -0.29
C ALA A 7 -5.33 -3.49 -1.20
N GLY A 8 -5.52 -3.62 -2.52
CA GLY A 8 -5.06 -2.65 -3.50
C GLY A 8 -5.68 -1.27 -3.33
N ILE A 9 -7.02 -1.19 -3.21
CA ILE A 9 -7.75 0.07 -3.04
C ILE A 9 -7.34 0.77 -1.75
N LEU A 10 -7.23 0.04 -0.64
CA LEU A 10 -6.79 0.60 0.64
C LEU A 10 -5.41 1.27 0.51
N SER A 11 -4.46 0.60 -0.14
CA SER A 11 -3.10 1.13 -0.32
C SER A 11 -3.00 2.20 -1.42
N LEU A 12 -3.94 2.23 -2.36
CA LEU A 12 -4.04 3.30 -3.36
C LEU A 12 -4.55 4.60 -2.73
N LEU A 13 -5.50 4.52 -1.79
CA LEU A 13 -6.01 5.69 -1.07
C LEU A 13 -4.99 6.21 -0.05
N ILE A 14 -4.40 5.30 0.72
CA ILE A 14 -3.39 5.62 1.73
C ILE A 14 -2.28 4.57 1.63
N PRO A 15 -1.12 4.92 1.06
CA PRO A 15 -0.02 3.97 0.89
C PRO A 15 0.38 3.33 2.22
N GLY A 16 0.35 2.01 2.24
CA GLY A 16 0.68 1.19 3.41
C GLY A 16 -0.53 0.57 4.11
N VAL A 17 -1.74 1.12 3.95
CA VAL A 17 -2.94 0.55 4.59
C VAL A 17 -3.28 -0.82 4.01
N GLY A 18 -3.13 -1.03 2.70
CA GLY A 18 -3.28 -2.35 2.09
C GLY A 18 -2.26 -3.38 2.59
N GLN A 19 -1.06 -2.93 2.94
CA GLN A 19 -0.04 -3.80 3.55
C GLN A 19 -0.40 -4.18 4.98
N ILE A 20 -0.95 -3.24 5.76
CA ILE A 20 -1.48 -3.49 7.11
C ILE A 20 -2.66 -4.46 7.06
N TYR A 21 -3.59 -4.26 6.12
CA TYR A 21 -4.67 -5.20 5.84
C TYR A 21 -4.12 -6.60 5.55
N ASN A 22 -3.02 -6.68 4.79
CA ASN A 22 -2.25 -7.89 4.54
C ASN A 22 -1.37 -8.38 5.70
N GLY A 23 -1.52 -7.84 6.92
CA GLY A 23 -0.76 -8.26 8.10
C GLY A 23 0.72 -7.89 8.06
N ARG A 24 1.16 -7.13 7.04
CA ARG A 24 2.54 -6.67 6.89
C ARG A 24 2.69 -5.28 7.53
N ILE A 25 2.53 -5.23 8.85
CA ILE A 25 2.45 -3.97 9.62
C ILE A 25 3.69 -3.10 9.40
N LEU A 26 4.89 -3.66 9.55
CA LEU A 26 6.15 -2.93 9.37
C LEU A 26 6.28 -2.33 7.96
N VAL A 27 5.90 -3.12 6.94
CA VAL A 27 5.93 -2.66 5.54
C VAL A 27 4.93 -1.53 5.34
N GLY A 28 3.74 -1.62 5.94
CA GLY A 28 2.76 -0.56 5.92
C GLY A 28 3.29 0.75 6.52
N ILE A 29 3.99 0.69 7.65
CA ILE A 29 4.61 1.86 8.28
C ILE A 29 5.67 2.50 7.37
N ILE A 30 6.51 1.68 6.71
CA ILE A 30 7.51 2.18 5.76
C ILE A 30 6.85 2.94 4.60
N TRP A 31 5.73 2.44 4.06
CA TRP A 31 4.98 3.13 3.01
C TRP A 31 4.39 4.46 3.48
N LEU A 32 3.88 4.54 4.71
CA LEU A 32 3.33 5.78 5.26
C LEU A 32 4.40 6.86 5.38
N VAL A 33 5.59 6.51 5.89
CA VAL A 33 6.73 7.43 6.00
C VAL A 33 7.19 7.89 4.62
N LEU A 34 7.38 6.94 3.69
CA LEU A 34 7.81 7.23 2.32
C LEU A 34 6.83 8.16 1.60
N THR A 35 5.54 7.99 1.86
CA THR A 35 4.49 8.86 1.31
C THR A 35 4.58 10.27 1.88
N GLY A 36 4.73 10.42 3.21
CA GLY A 36 4.92 11.74 3.81
C GLY A 36 6.11 12.48 3.21
N ILE A 37 7.24 11.78 3.05
CA ILE A 37 8.46 12.33 2.43
C ILE A 37 8.22 12.67 0.95
N SER A 38 7.57 11.80 0.18
CA SER A 38 7.37 12.03 -1.26
C SER A 38 6.44 13.22 -1.53
N TRP A 39 5.40 13.42 -0.72
CA TRP A 39 4.52 14.58 -0.84
C TRP A 39 5.24 15.89 -0.54
N ILE A 40 5.99 15.95 0.57
CA ILE A 40 6.73 17.16 0.97
C ILE A 40 7.90 17.43 0.02
N GLY A 41 8.71 16.42 -0.27
CA GLY A 41 9.94 16.58 -1.06
C GLY A 41 9.74 16.90 -2.54
N THR A 42 8.52 16.72 -3.06
CA THR A 42 8.25 16.88 -4.50
C THR A 42 7.08 17.82 -4.80
N ALA A 43 6.61 18.56 -3.79
CA ALA A 43 5.39 19.36 -3.87
C ALA A 43 4.18 18.56 -4.39
N GLY A 44 4.11 17.27 -4.06
CA GLY A 44 3.00 16.37 -4.39
C GLY A 44 3.05 15.64 -5.74
N LEU A 45 4.01 15.92 -6.62
CA LEU A 45 4.07 15.25 -7.93
C LEU A 45 4.40 13.76 -7.83
N LEU A 46 5.43 13.37 -7.05
CA LEU A 46 5.77 11.95 -6.88
C LEU A 46 4.86 11.23 -5.86
N GLY A 47 4.04 11.98 -5.11
CA GLY A 47 3.07 11.42 -4.17
C GLY A 47 2.13 10.42 -4.83
N TRP A 48 1.61 10.76 -6.01
CA TRP A 48 0.70 9.89 -6.77
C TRP A 48 1.36 8.61 -7.29
N VAL A 49 2.64 8.68 -7.68
CA VAL A 49 3.40 7.49 -8.11
C VAL A 49 3.52 6.51 -6.96
N VAL A 50 3.78 7.00 -5.74
CA VAL A 50 3.85 6.17 -4.52
C VAL A 50 2.50 5.49 -4.24
N HIS A 51 1.38 6.18 -4.47
CA HIS A 51 0.03 5.62 -4.32
C HIS A 51 -0.21 4.45 -5.27
N LEU A 52 0.12 4.62 -6.56
CA LEU A 52 -0.03 3.57 -7.57
C LEU A 52 0.81 2.35 -7.25
N ILE A 53 2.10 2.54 -6.91
CA ILE A 53 3.01 1.43 -6.60
C ILE A 53 2.57 0.72 -5.31
N SER A 54 2.19 1.46 -4.27
CA SER A 54 1.73 0.84 -3.02
C SER A 54 0.46 0.01 -3.24
N GLY A 55 -0.50 0.53 -4.01
CA GLY A 55 -1.72 -0.17 -4.40
C GLY A 55 -1.42 -1.48 -5.13
N TRP A 56 -0.57 -1.42 -6.15
CA TRP A 56 -0.13 -2.62 -6.87
C TRP A 56 0.55 -3.64 -5.95
N CYS A 57 1.50 -3.20 -5.13
CA CYS A 57 2.19 -4.10 -4.19
C CYS A 57 1.24 -4.75 -3.18
N ALA A 58 0.19 -4.04 -2.72
CA ALA A 58 -0.78 -4.60 -1.78
C ALA A 58 -1.70 -5.61 -2.46
N TYR A 59 -2.15 -5.29 -3.67
CA TYR A 59 -2.93 -6.20 -4.51
C TYR A 59 -2.15 -7.49 -4.82
N SER A 60 -0.94 -7.38 -5.38
CA SER A 60 -0.13 -8.53 -5.76
C SER A 60 0.17 -9.42 -4.56
N TYR A 61 0.55 -8.82 -3.42
CA TYR A 61 0.82 -9.62 -2.22
C TYR A 61 -0.41 -10.42 -1.76
N ALA A 62 -1.59 -9.80 -1.72
CA ALA A 62 -2.83 -10.47 -1.33
C ALA A 62 -3.21 -11.59 -2.31
N LYS A 63 -3.00 -11.36 -3.62
CA LYS A 63 -3.24 -12.35 -4.67
C LYS A 63 -2.30 -13.55 -4.56
N ASP A 64 -1.03 -13.31 -4.27
CA ASP A 64 0.00 -14.36 -4.22
C ASP A 64 0.02 -15.09 -2.86
N ASN A 65 -0.52 -14.48 -1.80
CA ASN A 65 -0.59 -15.03 -0.45
C ASN A 65 -2.04 -15.12 0.05
N PRO A 66 -2.91 -15.90 -0.60
CA PRO A 66 -4.28 -16.07 -0.14
C PRO A 66 -4.26 -16.81 1.21
N ILE A 67 -4.55 -16.10 2.31
CA ILE A 67 -4.75 -16.74 3.61
C ILE A 67 -6.03 -17.59 3.52
N ARG A 68 -5.83 -18.90 3.47
CA ARG A 68 -6.88 -19.92 3.60
C ARG A 68 -7.14 -20.09 5.09
N SER A 69 -8.11 -19.34 5.60
CA SER A 69 -8.71 -19.55 6.93
C SER A 69 -9.57 -20.81 6.92
#